data_AF-A0A532TAU7-F1
#
_entry.id   AF-A0A532TAU7-F1
#
_cell.length_a   1.000
_cell.length_b   1.000
_cell.length_c   1.000
_cell.angle_alpha   90.00
_cell.angle_beta   90.00
_cell.angle_gamma   90.00
#
_symmetry.space_group_name_H-M   'P 1'
#
loop_
_entity.id
_entity.type
_entity.pdbx_description
1 polymer ?
#
loop_
_entity_poly.entity_id
_entity_poly.type
_entity_poly.pdbx_seq_one_letter_code
_entity_poly.pdbx_strand_id
1 'polypeptide(L)'
;MKIIEIEGIGEKYAKILEKEGIAEVENLIPLTWRELKELAEKTKISVKLLEKWQDQAELMELKGIGPEYSEVLNIVGIDSIKELSYRNPQKTLDKIVILDKKQPDVIRKIPKVEEIGGWISEAKGMYEDKKAKTSPKTTPIIEIEGIGSKYSKTLEKAGISNVENLISFDSVKIKNLAASTKISEKLIDKWAEHADLMRIGGVGPEYSDVLNQIGIDSVKELAQRNPKNTLDRITALDKEKPDVFRKPPRLEEIEDWIEEAKKIK
;
A
#
# COMPACT_ATOMS: atom_id res chain seq x y z
N MET A 1 -18.28 12.87 -2.07
CA MET A 1 -18.41 13.22 -3.51
C MET A 1 -19.04 12.04 -4.25
N LYS A 2 -19.82 12.20 -5.33
CA LYS A 2 -20.41 11.01 -6.00
C LYS A 2 -19.34 10.19 -6.72
N ILE A 3 -19.46 8.86 -6.70
CA ILE A 3 -18.48 7.96 -7.33
C ILE A 3 -18.29 8.25 -8.82
N ILE A 4 -19.36 8.64 -9.52
CA ILE A 4 -19.30 8.99 -10.96
C ILE A 4 -18.38 10.18 -11.27
N GLU A 5 -18.05 11.00 -10.26
CA GLU A 5 -17.17 12.16 -10.45
C GLU A 5 -15.71 11.76 -10.63
N ILE A 6 -15.28 10.54 -10.27
CA ILE A 6 -13.91 10.08 -10.55
C ILE A 6 -13.73 9.89 -12.06
N GLU A 7 -12.68 10.49 -12.61
CA GLU A 7 -12.36 10.41 -14.03
C GLU A 7 -12.21 8.94 -14.49
N GLY A 8 -12.86 8.63 -15.61
CA GLY A 8 -12.86 7.28 -16.19
C GLY A 8 -13.85 6.28 -15.60
N ILE A 9 -14.60 6.59 -14.52
CA ILE A 9 -15.70 5.74 -14.04
C ILE A 9 -16.89 5.78 -15.01
N GLY A 10 -17.42 6.97 -15.28
CA GLY A 10 -18.60 7.16 -16.14
C GLY A 10 -19.85 6.41 -15.66
N GLU A 11 -20.97 6.57 -16.37
CA GLU A 11 -22.26 6.03 -15.89
C GLU A 11 -22.29 4.50 -15.73
N LYS A 12 -21.60 3.78 -16.62
CA LYS A 12 -21.63 2.32 -16.63
C LYS A 12 -21.00 1.75 -15.35
N TYR A 13 -19.79 2.18 -15.00
CA TYR A 13 -19.12 1.66 -13.82
C TYR A 13 -19.71 2.24 -12.53
N ALA A 14 -20.15 3.50 -12.54
CA ALA A 14 -20.85 4.09 -11.39
C ALA A 14 -22.07 3.26 -10.97
N LYS A 15 -22.94 2.89 -11.91
CA LYS A 15 -24.13 2.05 -11.63
C LYS A 15 -23.78 0.65 -11.10
N ILE A 16 -22.62 0.11 -11.45
CA ILE A 16 -22.15 -1.19 -10.96
C ILE A 16 -21.63 -1.03 -9.52
N LEU A 17 -20.79 -0.03 -9.28
CA LEU A 17 -20.21 0.25 -7.97
C LEU A 17 -21.28 0.65 -6.93
N GLU A 18 -22.26 1.46 -7.33
CA GLU A 18 -23.40 1.86 -6.48
C GLU A 18 -24.20 0.64 -5.99
N LYS A 19 -24.37 -0.39 -6.82
CA LYS A 19 -25.06 -1.64 -6.43
C LYS A 19 -24.28 -2.45 -5.40
N GLU A 20 -22.96 -2.33 -5.40
CA GLU A 20 -22.08 -2.94 -4.40
C GLU A 20 -21.87 -2.04 -3.17
N GLY A 21 -22.62 -0.94 -3.06
CA GLY A 21 -22.55 -0.02 -1.92
C GLY A 21 -21.43 1.02 -2.00
N ILE A 22 -20.78 1.17 -3.16
CA ILE A 22 -19.74 2.16 -3.43
C ILE A 22 -20.36 3.30 -4.25
N ALA A 23 -21.12 4.17 -3.58
CA ALA A 23 -21.84 5.28 -4.22
C ALA A 23 -21.09 6.61 -4.13
N GLU A 24 -20.16 6.72 -3.17
CA GLU A 24 -19.37 7.91 -2.91
C GLU A 24 -17.88 7.62 -3.08
N VAL A 25 -17.11 8.63 -3.48
CA VAL A 25 -15.64 8.57 -3.67
C VAL A 25 -14.96 8.03 -2.41
N GLU A 26 -15.43 8.49 -1.25
CA GLU A 26 -14.93 8.15 0.07
C GLU A 26 -15.13 6.66 0.42
N ASN A 27 -16.05 5.95 -0.25
CA ASN A 27 -16.27 4.52 -0.03
C ASN A 27 -15.15 3.65 -0.61
N LEU A 28 -14.37 4.13 -1.59
CA LEU A 28 -13.23 3.39 -2.15
C LEU A 28 -12.01 3.43 -1.23
N ILE A 29 -11.76 4.57 -0.57
CA ILE A 29 -10.54 4.82 0.20
C ILE A 29 -10.24 3.74 1.26
N PRO A 30 -11.20 3.27 2.08
CA PRO A 30 -10.90 2.32 3.15
C PRO A 30 -10.77 0.87 2.68
N LEU A 31 -11.09 0.56 1.41
CA LEU A 31 -11.06 -0.82 0.93
C LEU A 31 -9.64 -1.38 0.98
N THR A 32 -9.49 -2.52 1.65
CA THR A 32 -8.27 -3.32 1.60
C THR A 32 -8.07 -3.90 0.21
N TRP A 33 -6.84 -4.29 -0.11
CA TRP A 33 -6.55 -4.98 -1.37
C TRP A 33 -7.39 -6.25 -1.55
N ARG A 34 -7.64 -6.98 -0.46
CA ARG A 34 -8.51 -8.15 -0.48
C ARG A 34 -9.94 -7.77 -0.85
N GLU A 35 -10.49 -6.73 -0.25
CA GLU A 35 -11.84 -6.24 -0.58
C GLU A 35 -11.91 -5.72 -2.02
N LEU A 36 -10.86 -5.07 -2.53
CA LEU A 36 -10.76 -4.68 -3.94
C LEU A 36 -10.73 -5.89 -4.88
N LYS A 37 -10.02 -6.96 -4.52
CA LYS A 37 -10.04 -8.23 -5.28
C LYS A 37 -11.42 -8.87 -5.29
N GLU A 38 -12.06 -8.96 -4.13
CA GLU A 38 -13.42 -9.49 -4.01
C GLU A 38 -14.42 -8.62 -4.82
N LEU A 39 -14.26 -7.30 -4.79
CA LEU A 39 -15.06 -6.35 -5.58
C LEU A 39 -14.82 -6.54 -7.09
N ALA A 40 -13.57 -6.69 -7.52
CA ALA A 40 -13.22 -6.97 -8.92
C ALA A 40 -13.88 -8.26 -9.43
N GLU A 41 -13.84 -9.33 -8.63
CA GLU A 41 -14.45 -10.61 -8.98
C GLU A 41 -15.98 -10.51 -9.15
N LYS A 42 -16.64 -9.77 -8.25
CA LYS A 42 -18.10 -9.54 -8.27
C LYS A 42 -18.52 -8.66 -9.44
N THR A 43 -17.83 -7.53 -9.63
CA THR A 43 -18.19 -6.50 -10.61
C THR A 43 -17.70 -6.79 -12.02
N LYS A 44 -16.74 -7.71 -12.17
CA LYS A 44 -15.98 -7.96 -13.42
C LYS A 44 -15.19 -6.75 -13.90
N ILE A 45 -14.93 -5.79 -13.00
CA ILE A 45 -14.00 -4.68 -13.22
C ILE A 45 -12.60 -5.19 -12.89
N SER A 46 -11.58 -4.80 -13.64
CA SER A 46 -10.21 -5.21 -13.31
C SER A 46 -9.76 -4.58 -12.00
N VAL A 47 -9.02 -5.34 -11.19
CA VAL A 47 -8.45 -4.85 -9.92
C VAL A 47 -7.64 -3.58 -10.16
N LYS A 48 -6.79 -3.55 -11.20
CA LYS A 48 -5.98 -2.38 -11.58
C LYS A 48 -6.81 -1.12 -11.84
N LEU A 49 -8.02 -1.26 -12.37
CA LEU A 49 -8.88 -0.10 -12.61
C LEU A 49 -9.55 0.38 -11.32
N LEU A 50 -9.95 -0.54 -10.44
CA LEU A 50 -10.46 -0.18 -9.11
C LEU A 50 -9.38 0.48 -8.25
N GLU A 51 -8.14 -0.01 -8.31
CA GLU A 51 -6.98 0.59 -7.66
C GLU A 51 -6.72 2.00 -8.16
N LYS A 52 -6.74 2.21 -9.49
CA LYS A 52 -6.62 3.56 -10.06
C LYS A 52 -7.68 4.50 -9.49
N TRP A 53 -8.94 4.08 -9.42
CA TRP A 53 -10.00 4.92 -8.87
C TRP A 53 -9.87 5.13 -7.36
N GLN A 54 -9.37 4.15 -6.61
CA GLN A 54 -9.05 4.31 -5.20
C GLN A 54 -7.91 5.32 -4.98
N ASP A 55 -6.87 5.27 -5.80
CA ASP A 55 -5.74 6.20 -5.78
C ASP A 55 -6.22 7.64 -6.07
N GLN A 56 -7.10 7.81 -7.07
CA GLN A 56 -7.73 9.11 -7.35
C GLN A 56 -8.58 9.60 -6.18
N ALA A 57 -9.40 8.71 -5.60
CA ALA A 57 -10.22 9.02 -4.44
C ALA A 57 -9.38 9.50 -3.25
N GLU A 58 -8.23 8.85 -2.98
CA GLU A 58 -7.31 9.27 -1.91
C GLU A 58 -6.73 10.66 -2.18
N LEU A 59 -6.28 10.93 -3.42
CA LEU A 59 -5.73 12.25 -3.77
C LEU A 59 -6.75 13.38 -3.65
N MET A 60 -8.04 13.09 -3.86
CA MET A 60 -9.13 14.05 -3.75
C MET A 60 -9.47 14.42 -2.30
N GLU A 61 -8.87 13.77 -1.30
CA GLU A 61 -8.91 14.24 0.09
C GLU A 61 -8.15 15.56 0.28
N LEU A 62 -7.18 15.87 -0.59
CA LEU A 62 -6.36 17.08 -0.50
C LEU A 62 -7.11 18.29 -1.04
N LYS A 63 -7.02 19.41 -0.31
CA LYS A 63 -7.77 20.60 -0.66
C LYS A 63 -7.35 21.15 -2.03
N GLY A 64 -8.34 21.25 -2.92
CA GLY A 64 -8.16 21.79 -4.26
C GLY A 64 -7.73 20.76 -5.30
N ILE A 65 -7.60 19.49 -4.95
CA ILE A 65 -7.48 18.38 -5.90
C ILE A 65 -8.89 17.85 -6.22
N GLY A 66 -9.40 18.23 -7.39
CA GLY A 66 -10.64 17.65 -7.93
C GLY A 66 -10.38 16.46 -8.86
N PRO A 67 -11.43 15.91 -9.50
CA PRO A 67 -11.32 14.78 -10.40
C PRO A 67 -10.23 14.92 -11.48
N GLU A 68 -10.24 16.05 -12.21
CA GLU A 68 -9.26 16.33 -13.27
C GLU A 68 -7.82 16.28 -12.74
N TYR A 69 -7.54 16.93 -11.60
CA TYR A 69 -6.19 16.94 -11.03
C TYR A 69 -5.80 15.59 -10.45
N SER A 70 -6.74 14.83 -9.88
CA SER A 70 -6.47 13.47 -9.40
C SER A 70 -6.04 12.54 -10.55
N GLU A 71 -6.69 12.65 -11.72
CA GLU A 71 -6.35 11.89 -12.93
C GLU A 71 -4.97 12.30 -13.47
N VAL A 72 -4.74 13.61 -13.59
CA VAL A 72 -3.47 14.15 -14.06
C VAL A 72 -2.32 13.69 -13.18
N LEU A 73 -2.49 13.79 -11.85
CA LEU A 73 -1.50 13.33 -10.88
C LEU A 73 -1.24 11.83 -11.04
N ASN A 74 -2.30 11.01 -11.13
CA ASN A 74 -2.17 9.57 -11.35
C ASN A 74 -1.38 9.26 -12.63
N ILE A 75 -1.70 9.91 -13.76
CA ILE A 75 -1.01 9.74 -15.04
C ILE A 75 0.48 10.11 -14.96
N VAL A 76 0.85 11.17 -14.22
CA VAL A 76 2.27 11.57 -14.05
C VAL A 76 3.01 10.74 -12.99
N GLY A 77 2.38 9.67 -12.50
CA GLY A 77 2.93 8.71 -11.54
C GLY A 77 2.82 9.19 -10.10
N ILE A 78 1.78 9.95 -9.77
CA ILE A 78 1.44 10.38 -8.41
C ILE A 78 0.08 9.78 -8.07
N ASP A 79 0.10 8.66 -7.37
CA ASP A 79 -1.07 7.81 -7.12
C ASP A 79 -1.43 7.68 -5.63
N SER A 80 -0.78 8.44 -4.75
CA SER A 80 -1.12 8.44 -3.33
C SER A 80 -0.69 9.73 -2.65
N ILE A 81 -1.31 10.01 -1.50
CA ILE A 81 -0.89 11.12 -0.62
C ILE A 81 0.58 10.94 -0.23
N LYS A 82 0.99 9.70 0.08
CA LYS A 82 2.40 9.39 0.38
C LYS A 82 3.31 9.78 -0.77
N GLU A 83 3.02 9.32 -2.00
CA GLU A 83 3.80 9.61 -3.21
C GLU A 83 3.96 11.12 -3.41
N LEU A 84 2.85 11.86 -3.30
CA LEU A 84 2.82 13.31 -3.46
C LEU A 84 3.67 14.03 -2.40
N SER A 85 3.68 13.56 -1.15
CA SER A 85 4.40 14.19 -0.05
C SER A 85 5.92 14.32 -0.30
N TYR A 86 6.51 13.43 -1.11
CA TYR A 86 7.93 13.46 -1.47
C TYR A 86 8.23 14.23 -2.76
N ARG A 87 7.23 14.76 -3.47
CA ARG A 87 7.43 15.40 -4.77
C ARG A 87 8.06 16.79 -4.64
N ASN A 88 8.66 17.25 -5.74
CA ASN A 88 9.09 18.62 -5.91
C ASN A 88 8.07 19.39 -6.75
N PRO A 89 7.58 20.57 -6.31
CA PRO A 89 6.52 21.29 -7.01
C PRO A 89 6.85 21.62 -8.47
N GLN A 90 8.06 22.12 -8.75
CA GLN A 90 8.46 22.50 -10.10
C GLN A 90 8.60 21.27 -11.01
N LYS A 91 9.24 20.20 -10.54
CA LYS A 91 9.36 18.96 -11.33
C LYS A 91 8.01 18.32 -11.62
N THR A 92 7.07 18.41 -10.68
CA THR A 92 5.69 17.95 -10.90
C THR A 92 4.99 18.81 -11.95
N LEU A 93 5.11 20.13 -11.88
CA LEU A 93 4.57 21.03 -12.90
C LEU A 93 5.13 20.71 -14.29
N ASP A 94 6.44 20.52 -14.40
CA ASP A 94 7.10 20.19 -15.66
C ASP A 94 6.52 18.90 -16.28
N LYS A 95 6.26 17.88 -15.45
CA LYS A 95 5.61 16.64 -15.89
C LYS A 95 4.17 16.87 -16.37
N ILE A 96 3.38 17.70 -15.67
CA ILE A 96 2.00 18.03 -16.07
C ILE A 96 2.00 18.79 -17.40
N VAL A 97 2.91 19.75 -17.60
CA VAL A 97 3.05 20.48 -18.88
C VAL A 97 3.45 19.54 -20.01
N ILE A 98 4.31 18.56 -19.75
CA ILE A 98 4.66 17.53 -20.75
C ILE A 98 3.45 16.65 -21.06
N LEU A 99 2.63 16.29 -20.08
CA LEU A 99 1.40 15.53 -20.27
C LEU A 99 0.41 16.31 -21.12
N ASP A 100 0.13 17.57 -20.79
CA ASP A 100 -0.78 18.45 -21.51
C ASP A 100 -0.41 18.58 -23.00
N LYS A 101 0.89 18.74 -23.30
CA LYS A 101 1.38 18.74 -24.70
C LYS A 101 1.12 17.44 -25.45
N LYS A 102 1.07 16.31 -24.75
CA LYS A 102 0.82 14.98 -25.34
C LYS A 102 -0.67 14.64 -25.38
N GLN A 103 -1.45 15.13 -24.41
CA GLN A 103 -2.85 14.83 -24.19
C GLN A 103 -3.57 16.11 -23.73
N PRO A 104 -3.83 17.06 -24.65
CA PRO A 104 -4.35 18.39 -24.30
C PRO A 104 -5.78 18.39 -23.75
N ASP A 105 -6.52 17.29 -23.92
CA ASP A 105 -7.90 17.16 -23.47
C ASP A 105 -8.03 16.67 -22.01
N VAL A 106 -6.92 16.30 -21.36
CA VAL A 106 -6.93 15.70 -20.01
C VAL A 106 -7.04 16.75 -18.90
N ILE A 107 -6.55 17.97 -19.12
CA ILE A 107 -6.53 19.01 -18.11
C ILE A 107 -7.01 20.33 -18.69
N ARG A 108 -8.04 20.92 -18.06
CA ARG A 108 -8.59 22.20 -18.55
C ARG A 108 -7.70 23.38 -18.20
N LYS A 109 -7.06 23.34 -17.04
CA LYS A 109 -6.24 24.42 -16.50
C LYS A 109 -5.00 23.87 -15.85
N ILE A 110 -3.83 24.28 -16.33
CA ILE A 110 -2.56 23.92 -15.70
C ILE A 110 -2.47 24.58 -14.31
N PRO A 111 -2.22 23.82 -13.23
CA PRO A 111 -2.06 24.37 -11.90
C PRO A 111 -0.77 25.20 -11.81
N LYS A 112 -0.78 26.20 -10.93
CA LYS A 112 0.43 26.97 -10.61
C LYS A 112 1.35 26.17 -9.70
N VAL A 113 2.65 26.50 -9.72
CA VAL A 113 3.64 25.84 -8.87
C VAL A 113 3.32 26.01 -7.37
N GLU A 114 2.70 27.13 -6.99
CA GLU A 114 2.26 27.38 -5.61
C GLU A 114 1.08 26.49 -5.21
N GLU A 115 0.15 26.19 -6.13
CA GLU A 115 -0.97 25.27 -5.89
C GLU A 115 -0.43 23.86 -5.63
N ILE A 116 0.49 23.39 -6.47
CA ILE A 116 1.16 22.10 -6.29
C ILE A 116 1.97 22.07 -4.98
N GLY A 117 2.66 23.17 -4.66
CA GLY A 117 3.37 23.31 -3.39
C GLY A 117 2.46 23.18 -2.18
N GLY A 118 1.26 23.76 -2.25
CA GLY A 118 0.21 23.59 -1.24
C GLY A 118 -0.20 22.14 -1.06
N TRP A 119 -0.50 21.43 -2.16
CA TRP A 119 -0.87 20.01 -2.12
C TRP A 119 0.22 19.13 -1.53
N ILE A 120 1.49 19.36 -1.89
CA ILE A 120 2.63 18.60 -1.36
C ILE A 120 2.80 18.85 0.14
N SER A 121 2.64 20.10 0.58
CA SER A 121 2.73 20.46 2.01
C SER A 121 1.61 19.83 2.83
N GLU A 122 0.38 19.85 2.32
CA GLU A 122 -0.77 19.21 2.97
C GLU A 122 -0.60 17.69 3.01
N ALA A 123 -0.15 17.09 1.90
CA ALA A 123 0.14 15.67 1.83
C ALA A 123 1.24 15.23 2.80
N LYS A 124 2.29 16.05 2.98
CA LYS A 124 3.30 15.84 4.04
C LYS A 124 2.68 15.85 5.42
N GLY A 125 1.87 16.86 5.73
CA GLY A 125 1.17 16.96 7.01
C GLY A 125 0.30 15.73 7.27
N MET A 126 -0.54 15.33 6.31
CA MET A 126 -1.39 14.14 6.43
C MET A 126 -0.58 12.84 6.59
N TYR A 127 0.52 12.69 5.86
CA TYR A 127 1.37 11.51 5.93
C TYR A 127 2.12 11.43 7.27
N GLU A 128 2.69 12.54 7.73
CA GLU A 128 3.35 12.64 9.04
C GLU A 128 2.35 12.41 10.17
N ASP A 129 1.13 12.97 10.06
CA ASP A 129 0.03 12.72 10.99
C ASP A 129 -0.38 11.24 11.01
N LYS A 130 -0.55 10.61 9.84
CA LYS A 130 -0.83 9.17 9.73
C LYS A 130 0.30 8.37 10.41
N LYS A 131 1.57 8.73 10.15
CA LYS A 131 2.76 8.12 10.75
C LYS A 131 2.88 8.36 12.27
N ALA A 132 2.40 9.48 12.79
CA ALA A 132 2.43 9.80 14.22
C ALA A 132 1.23 9.20 14.97
N LYS A 133 0.06 9.11 14.32
CA LYS A 133 -1.17 8.51 14.86
C LYS A 133 -1.17 6.99 14.82
N THR A 134 -0.19 6.35 14.18
CA THR A 134 0.06 4.91 14.37
C THR A 134 0.57 4.66 15.80
N SER A 135 -0.35 4.70 16.76
CA SER A 135 -0.27 3.84 17.94
C SER A 135 -0.32 2.38 17.46
N PRO A 136 0.22 1.39 18.20
CA PRO A 136 0.19 0.00 17.74
C PRO A 136 -1.27 -0.45 17.60
N LYS A 137 -1.83 -0.29 16.40
CA LYS A 137 -3.07 -0.90 15.99
C LYS A 137 -2.69 -2.36 15.89
N THR A 138 -3.19 -3.18 16.81
CA THR A 138 -2.94 -4.62 16.75
C THR A 138 -3.45 -5.12 15.40
N THR A 139 -2.52 -5.49 14.54
CA THR A 139 -2.84 -5.85 13.16
C THR A 139 -3.44 -7.25 13.19
N PRO A 140 -4.67 -7.49 12.70
CA PRO A 140 -5.28 -8.81 12.76
C PRO A 140 -4.36 -9.87 12.14
N ILE A 141 -4.27 -11.05 12.74
CA ILE A 141 -3.32 -12.09 12.29
C ILE A 141 -3.57 -12.53 10.85
N ILE A 142 -4.83 -12.45 10.38
CA ILE A 142 -5.23 -12.75 9.00
C ILE A 142 -4.59 -11.82 7.97
N GLU A 143 -4.08 -10.66 8.37
CA GLU A 143 -3.42 -9.73 7.46
C GLU A 143 -2.07 -10.26 6.98
N ILE A 144 -1.38 -11.13 7.72
CA ILE A 144 -0.10 -11.68 7.26
C ILE A 144 -0.30 -12.52 6.00
N GLU A 145 0.48 -12.22 4.97
CA GLU A 145 0.43 -12.96 3.70
C GLU A 145 0.62 -14.47 3.92
N GLY A 146 -0.26 -15.26 3.31
CA GLY A 146 -0.34 -16.71 3.52
C GLY A 146 -1.17 -17.18 4.73
N ILE A 147 -1.63 -16.28 5.62
CA ILE A 147 -2.58 -16.63 6.70
C ILE A 147 -4.02 -16.50 6.18
N GLY A 148 -4.54 -17.59 5.60
CA GLY A 148 -5.96 -17.69 5.26
C GLY A 148 -6.86 -17.87 6.49
N SER A 149 -8.19 -17.76 6.30
CA SER A 149 -9.19 -17.87 7.37
C SER A 149 -9.05 -19.14 8.23
N LYS A 150 -8.61 -20.25 7.64
CA LYS A 150 -8.33 -21.50 8.37
C LYS A 150 -7.20 -21.34 9.40
N TYR A 151 -6.08 -20.76 8.99
CA TYR A 151 -4.93 -20.56 9.86
C TYR A 151 -5.22 -19.46 10.89
N SER A 152 -5.85 -18.35 10.48
CA SER A 152 -6.28 -17.29 11.41
C SER A 152 -7.10 -17.84 12.57
N LYS A 153 -8.19 -18.58 12.27
CA LYS A 153 -9.04 -19.20 13.31
C LYS A 153 -8.31 -20.18 14.20
N THR A 154 -7.27 -20.85 13.68
CA THR A 154 -6.48 -21.81 14.45
C THR A 154 -5.51 -21.09 15.39
N LEU A 155 -4.85 -20.03 14.90
CA LEU A 155 -3.94 -19.19 15.66
C LEU A 155 -4.67 -18.42 16.75
N GLU A 156 -5.85 -17.85 16.45
CA GLU A 156 -6.69 -17.14 17.40
C GLU A 156 -7.08 -18.04 18.59
N LYS A 157 -7.45 -19.29 18.32
CA LYS A 157 -7.74 -20.30 19.38
C LYS A 157 -6.51 -20.63 20.24
N ALA A 158 -5.32 -20.49 19.68
CA ALA A 158 -4.05 -20.64 20.40
C ALA A 158 -3.58 -19.34 21.08
N GLY A 159 -4.41 -18.29 21.08
CA GLY A 159 -4.10 -17.00 21.72
C GLY A 159 -3.29 -16.03 20.84
N ILE A 160 -3.10 -16.34 19.56
CA ILE A 160 -2.38 -15.52 18.59
C ILE A 160 -3.41 -14.88 17.65
N SER A 161 -3.85 -13.67 18.00
CA SER A 161 -4.95 -12.98 17.28
C SER A 161 -4.47 -11.82 16.42
N ASN A 162 -3.24 -11.38 16.61
CA ASN A 162 -2.64 -10.26 15.91
C ASN A 162 -1.17 -10.49 15.58
N VAL A 163 -0.65 -9.72 14.62
CA VAL A 163 0.73 -9.76 14.12
C VAL A 163 1.73 -9.57 15.25
N GLU A 164 1.43 -8.66 16.18
CA GLU A 164 2.33 -8.33 17.30
C GLU A 164 2.55 -9.51 18.24
N ASN A 165 1.61 -10.46 18.30
CA ASN A 165 1.79 -11.70 19.04
C ASN A 165 2.92 -12.58 18.47
N LEU A 166 3.27 -12.45 17.18
CA LEU A 166 4.34 -13.22 16.55
C LEU A 166 5.71 -12.52 16.59
N ILE A 167 5.77 -11.24 16.97
CA ILE A 167 7.04 -10.51 17.05
C ILE A 167 7.95 -11.18 18.10
N SER A 168 9.22 -11.38 17.73
CA SER A 168 10.23 -12.02 18.59
C SER A 168 9.83 -13.43 19.05
N PHE A 169 9.15 -14.19 18.19
CA PHE A 169 9.00 -15.62 18.35
C PHE A 169 10.37 -16.30 18.22
N ASP A 170 10.77 -17.01 19.28
CA ASP A 170 11.97 -17.84 19.25
C ASP A 170 11.64 -19.28 18.84
N SER A 171 12.67 -20.09 18.59
CA SER A 171 12.51 -21.50 18.20
C SER A 171 11.68 -22.33 19.20
N VAL A 172 11.64 -21.95 20.49
CA VAL A 172 10.87 -22.67 21.52
C VAL A 172 9.39 -22.31 21.39
N LYS A 173 9.06 -21.03 21.24
CA LYS A 173 7.68 -20.57 20.99
C LYS A 173 7.13 -21.14 19.69
N ILE A 174 7.93 -21.15 18.62
CA ILE A 174 7.56 -21.74 17.33
C ILE A 174 7.21 -23.23 17.48
N LYS A 175 8.09 -24.01 18.14
CA LYS A 175 7.85 -25.45 18.41
C LYS A 175 6.59 -25.69 19.22
N ASN A 176 6.38 -24.91 20.28
CA ASN A 176 5.20 -25.04 21.13
C ASN A 176 3.89 -24.71 20.38
N LEU A 177 3.92 -23.65 19.56
CA LEU A 177 2.78 -23.27 18.74
C LEU A 177 2.52 -24.31 17.64
N ALA A 178 3.56 -24.84 16.99
CA ALA A 178 3.44 -25.91 16.01
C ALA A 178 2.80 -27.18 16.62
N ALA A 179 3.26 -27.58 17.81
CA ALA A 179 2.77 -28.78 18.49
C ALA A 179 1.26 -28.68 18.85
N SER A 180 0.82 -27.50 19.29
CA SER A 180 -0.57 -27.24 19.72
C SER A 180 -1.52 -26.99 18.55
N THR A 181 -1.08 -26.32 17.49
CA THR A 181 -1.91 -25.95 16.33
C THR A 181 -1.87 -26.96 15.18
N LYS A 182 -0.85 -27.85 15.17
CA LYS A 182 -0.51 -28.73 14.04
C LYS A 182 -0.15 -27.98 12.75
N ILE A 183 0.24 -26.71 12.87
CA ILE A 183 0.86 -25.93 11.79
C ILE A 183 2.36 -26.26 11.80
N SER A 184 2.99 -26.30 10.62
CA SER A 184 4.42 -26.58 10.54
C SER A 184 5.25 -25.46 11.15
N GLU A 185 6.36 -25.80 11.82
CA GLU A 185 7.30 -24.82 12.38
C GLU A 185 7.76 -23.82 11.31
N LYS A 186 8.05 -24.29 10.09
CA LYS A 186 8.44 -23.45 8.95
C LYS A 186 7.41 -22.38 8.57
N LEU A 187 6.11 -22.68 8.65
CA LEU A 187 5.09 -21.67 8.35
C LEU A 187 5.00 -20.62 9.45
N ILE A 188 5.07 -21.05 10.71
CA ILE A 188 5.04 -20.13 11.85
C ILE A 188 6.28 -19.23 11.86
N ASP A 189 7.45 -19.79 11.54
CA ASP A 189 8.71 -19.06 11.39
C ASP A 189 8.58 -17.98 10.32
N LYS A 190 8.11 -18.35 9.12
CA LYS A 190 7.81 -17.38 8.05
C LYS A 190 6.87 -16.26 8.49
N TRP A 191 5.79 -16.58 9.21
CA TRP A 191 4.86 -15.56 9.69
C TRP A 191 5.46 -14.67 10.78
N ALA A 192 6.38 -15.20 11.59
CA ALA A 192 7.13 -14.40 12.56
C ALA A 192 8.13 -13.45 11.88
N GLU A 193 8.80 -13.88 10.80
CA GLU A 193 9.65 -13.04 9.94
C GLU A 193 8.84 -11.89 9.32
N HIS A 194 7.65 -12.18 8.78
CA HIS A 194 6.74 -11.15 8.27
C HIS A 194 6.33 -10.17 9.38
N ALA A 195 5.97 -10.70 10.56
CA ALA A 195 5.58 -9.87 11.70
C ALA A 195 6.70 -8.94 12.17
N ASP A 196 7.97 -9.39 12.13
CA ASP A 196 9.11 -8.53 12.44
C ASP A 196 9.24 -7.40 11.39
N LEU A 197 9.22 -7.73 10.10
CA LEU A 197 9.33 -6.74 9.02
C LEU A 197 8.20 -5.70 9.04
N MET A 198 6.98 -6.11 9.38
CA MET A 198 5.79 -5.24 9.48
C MET A 198 5.88 -4.20 10.61
N ARG A 199 6.93 -4.24 11.45
CA ARG A 199 7.24 -3.18 12.41
C ARG A 199 7.68 -1.87 11.74
N ILE A 200 8.10 -1.95 10.47
CA ILE A 200 8.59 -0.80 9.71
C ILE A 200 7.42 -0.08 9.06
N GLY A 201 7.32 1.23 9.30
CA GLY A 201 6.32 2.11 8.69
C GLY A 201 6.31 1.99 7.17
N GLY A 202 5.16 1.60 6.62
CA GLY A 202 4.97 1.42 5.18
C GLY A 202 5.39 0.05 4.64
N VAL A 203 5.88 -0.87 5.47
CA VAL A 203 6.04 -2.29 5.13
C VAL A 203 4.80 -3.04 5.61
N GLY A 204 3.82 -3.18 4.72
CA GLY A 204 2.61 -3.99 4.96
C GLY A 204 2.84 -5.48 4.65
N PRO A 205 1.77 -6.31 4.70
CA PRO A 205 1.85 -7.73 4.44
C PRO A 205 2.53 -8.11 3.13
N GLU A 206 2.16 -7.45 2.03
CA GLU A 206 2.71 -7.71 0.69
C GLU A 206 4.22 -7.44 0.65
N TYR A 207 4.66 -6.29 1.15
CA TYR A 207 6.08 -5.96 1.18
C TYR A 207 6.86 -6.85 2.15
N SER A 208 6.26 -7.27 3.27
CA SER A 208 6.91 -8.21 4.19
C SER A 208 7.16 -9.57 3.53
N ASP A 209 6.19 -10.10 2.77
CA ASP A 209 6.36 -11.35 2.02
C ASP A 209 7.36 -11.22 0.89
N VAL A 210 7.34 -10.10 0.16
CA VAL A 210 8.28 -9.83 -0.93
C VAL A 210 9.71 -9.72 -0.42
N LEU A 211 9.93 -8.98 0.67
CA LEU A 211 11.23 -8.88 1.35
C LEU A 211 11.71 -10.26 1.81
N ASN A 212 10.83 -11.05 2.43
CA ASN A 212 11.14 -12.42 2.85
C ASN A 212 11.52 -13.32 1.66
N GLN A 213 10.78 -13.25 0.56
CA GLN A 213 11.06 -14.02 -0.67
C GLN A 213 12.40 -13.65 -1.32
N ILE A 214 12.85 -12.40 -1.17
CA ILE A 214 14.21 -12.00 -1.56
C ILE A 214 15.24 -12.22 -0.44
N GLY A 215 14.95 -13.06 0.56
CA GLY A 215 15.86 -13.40 1.63
C GLY A 215 16.22 -12.22 2.52
N ILE A 216 15.25 -11.37 2.83
CA ILE A 216 15.33 -10.38 3.90
C ILE A 216 14.30 -10.81 4.93
N ASP A 217 14.72 -11.48 6.00
CA ASP A 217 13.82 -12.16 6.93
C ASP A 217 13.50 -11.37 8.20
N SER A 218 14.20 -10.26 8.43
CA SER A 218 14.11 -9.51 9.68
C SER A 218 14.41 -8.02 9.49
N VAL A 219 13.93 -7.22 10.44
CA VAL A 219 14.25 -5.78 10.53
C VAL A 219 15.77 -5.58 10.62
N LYS A 220 16.44 -6.42 11.41
CA LYS A 220 17.89 -6.37 11.57
C LYS A 220 18.62 -6.62 10.26
N GLU A 221 18.16 -7.57 9.46
CA GLU A 221 18.74 -7.83 8.15
C GLU A 221 18.48 -6.67 7.19
N LEU A 222 17.26 -6.14 7.14
CA LEU A 222 16.92 -5.00 6.27
C LEU A 222 17.78 -3.77 6.57
N ALA A 223 18.04 -3.48 7.86
CA ALA A 223 18.86 -2.35 8.31
C ALA A 223 20.29 -2.34 7.72
N GLN A 224 20.77 -3.49 7.23
CA GLN A 224 22.10 -3.67 6.67
C GLN A 224 22.12 -3.70 5.13
N ARG A 225 20.95 -3.63 4.48
CA ARG A 225 20.85 -3.75 3.02
C ARG A 225 21.22 -2.45 2.30
N ASN A 226 21.57 -2.59 1.03
CA ASN A 226 21.71 -1.46 0.11
C ASN A 226 20.37 -1.19 -0.58
N PRO A 227 19.85 0.06 -0.60
CA PRO A 227 18.55 0.37 -1.16
C PRO A 227 18.40 -0.02 -2.64
N LYS A 228 19.39 0.33 -3.47
CA LYS A 228 19.37 0.05 -4.91
C LYS A 228 19.38 -1.45 -5.20
N ASN A 229 20.27 -2.19 -4.56
CA ASN A 229 20.33 -3.65 -4.74
C ASN A 229 19.04 -4.33 -4.26
N THR A 230 18.40 -3.79 -3.22
CA THR A 230 17.13 -4.31 -2.71
C THR A 230 16.01 -4.08 -3.74
N LEU A 231 15.93 -2.87 -4.32
CA LEU A 231 14.98 -2.56 -5.39
C LEU A 231 15.17 -3.46 -6.62
N ASP A 232 16.42 -3.69 -7.03
CA ASP A 232 16.74 -4.55 -8.17
C ASP A 232 16.26 -5.99 -7.94
N ARG A 233 16.40 -6.51 -6.71
CA ARG A 233 15.93 -7.86 -6.33
C ARG A 233 14.41 -7.95 -6.27
N ILE A 234 13.73 -6.93 -5.73
CA ILE A 234 12.26 -6.84 -5.73
C ILE A 234 11.74 -6.84 -7.17
N THR A 235 12.36 -6.04 -8.05
CA THR A 235 11.99 -5.96 -9.46
C THR A 235 12.24 -7.27 -10.21
N ALA A 236 13.31 -7.99 -9.88
CA ALA A 236 13.59 -9.31 -10.45
C ALA A 236 12.53 -10.34 -10.01
N LEU A 237 12.12 -10.32 -8.74
CA LEU A 237 11.06 -11.19 -8.23
C LEU A 237 9.73 -10.93 -8.93
N ASP A 238 9.31 -9.67 -9.09
CA ASP A 238 8.05 -9.31 -9.76
C ASP A 238 8.03 -9.75 -11.24
N LYS A 239 9.18 -9.73 -11.92
CA LYS A 239 9.30 -10.28 -13.28
C LYS A 239 9.14 -11.81 -13.34
N GLU A 240 9.60 -12.52 -12.31
CA GLU A 240 9.49 -13.98 -12.22
C GLU A 240 8.09 -14.40 -11.76
N LYS A 241 7.52 -13.67 -10.81
CA LYS A 241 6.22 -13.89 -10.19
C LYS A 241 5.45 -12.56 -10.20
N PRO A 242 4.69 -12.29 -11.27
CA PRO A 242 3.89 -11.08 -11.35
C PRO A 242 2.86 -11.00 -10.21
N ASP A 243 2.49 -9.77 -9.86
CA ASP A 243 1.40 -9.45 -8.92
C ASP A 243 1.67 -9.88 -7.45
N VAL A 244 2.94 -9.84 -7.01
CA VAL A 244 3.36 -10.09 -5.61
C VAL A 244 3.15 -8.91 -4.66
N PHE A 245 2.89 -7.72 -5.20
CA PHE A 245 2.50 -6.53 -4.46
C PHE A 245 1.56 -5.70 -5.34
N ARG A 246 0.76 -4.81 -4.72
CA ARG A 246 -0.11 -3.88 -5.44
C ARG A 246 0.66 -2.91 -6.33
N LYS A 247 1.78 -2.39 -5.83
CA LYS A 247 2.62 -1.41 -6.53
C LYS A 247 4.10 -1.68 -6.25
N PRO A 248 4.98 -1.59 -7.25
CA PRO A 248 6.42 -1.65 -7.01
C PRO A 248 6.86 -0.51 -6.07
N PRO A 249 7.66 -0.80 -5.03
CA PRO A 249 8.20 0.25 -4.18
C PRO A 249 9.22 1.09 -4.96
N ARG A 250 9.34 2.37 -4.61
CA ARG A 250 10.39 3.24 -5.14
C ARG A 250 11.67 3.12 -4.33
N LEU A 251 12.76 3.63 -4.90
CA LEU A 251 14.06 3.65 -4.22
C LEU A 251 13.99 4.41 -2.89
N GLU A 252 13.33 5.57 -2.89
CA GLU A 252 13.19 6.44 -1.72
C GLU A 252 12.40 5.75 -0.59
N GLU A 253 11.42 4.91 -0.95
CA GLU A 253 10.66 4.14 0.05
C GLU A 253 11.52 3.06 0.70
N ILE A 254 12.37 2.40 -0.08
CA ILE A 254 13.32 1.40 0.45
C ILE A 254 14.39 2.09 1.31
N GLU A 255 14.86 3.28 0.91
CA GLU A 255 15.77 4.09 1.74
C GLU A 255 15.13 4.42 3.10
N ASP A 256 13.88 4.88 3.11
CA ASP A 256 13.13 5.15 4.33
C ASP A 256 12.96 3.89 5.19
N TRP A 257 12.62 2.75 4.60
CA TRP A 257 12.48 1.48 5.31
C TRP A 257 13.79 1.05 5.98
N ILE A 258 14.92 1.17 5.27
CA ILE A 258 16.24 0.82 5.80
C ILE A 258 16.65 1.78 6.93
N GLU A 259 16.41 3.09 6.77
CA GLU A 259 16.70 4.08 7.81
C GLU A 259 15.82 3.91 9.06
N GLU A 260 14.58 3.49 8.89
CA GLU A 260 13.69 3.15 10.00
C GLU A 260 14.10 1.84 10.68
N ALA A 261 14.45 0.80 9.90
CA ALA A 261 14.94 -0.47 10.41
C ALA A 261 16.17 -0.30 11.31
N LYS A 262 17.08 0.63 10.98
CA LYS A 262 18.25 0.97 11.83
C LYS A 262 17.89 1.56 13.20
N LYS A 263 16.69 2.14 13.34
CA LYS A 263 16.21 2.77 14.59
C LYS A 263 15.42 1.79 15.46
N ILE A 264 14.89 0.75 14.86
CA ILE A 264 14.15 -0.31 15.54
C ILE A 264 15.17 -1.26 16.18
N LYS A 265 15.01 -1.48 17.50
CA LYS A 265 15.84 -2.41 18.28
C LYS A 265 15.28 -3.83 18.27
#